data_AF-A0A2D7X6Z8-F1
#
_entry.id   AF-A0A2D7X6Z8-F1
#
_cell.length_a   1.000
_cell.length_b   1.000
_cell.length_c   1.000
_cell.angle_alpha   90.00
_cell.angle_beta   90.00
_cell.angle_gamma   90.00
#
_symmetry.space_group_name_H-M   'P 1'
#
loop_
_entity.id
_entity.type
_entity.pdbx_description
1 polymer ?
#
loop_
_entity_poly.entity_id
_entity_poly.type
_entity_poly.pdbx_seq_one_letter_code
_entity_poly.pdbx_strand_id
1 'polypeptide(L)'
;MEENDDLNPIPKPDSFLALHTVAEKLFNTLRKWFDVQRNVTIDLTKIDSAVTELGESEMIAAMAMRKLQALHLIATPGVLTTTDVILAIINDLDRALLQAPSMFLERKATQTDWDKEFESLNGENDSLNFPIASDQIDPEIQEFQLQHASLHQAVQDVVEAAEGEIRFFQ
;
A
#
# COMPACT_ATOMS: atom_id res chain seq x y z
N MET A 1 38.25 12.87 -10.46
CA MET A 1 37.07 12.32 -9.79
C MET A 1 37.03 10.87 -10.19
N GLU A 2 37.49 9.98 -9.32
CA GLU A 2 37.20 8.56 -9.49
C GLU A 2 35.73 8.40 -9.12
N GLU A 3 34.87 8.19 -10.12
CA GLU A 3 33.53 7.66 -9.90
C GLU A 3 33.73 6.27 -9.33
N ASN A 4 33.62 6.17 -8.00
CA ASN A 4 33.65 4.91 -7.29
C ASN A 4 32.29 4.22 -7.46
N ASP A 5 31.93 3.91 -8.71
CA ASP A 5 30.80 3.03 -9.03
C ASP A 5 31.23 1.61 -8.63
N ASP A 6 31.18 1.33 -7.32
CA ASP A 6 31.29 -0.03 -6.84
C ASP A 6 30.03 -0.78 -7.29
N LEU A 7 30.13 -1.36 -8.49
CA LEU A 7 29.07 -2.12 -9.15
C LEU A 7 28.79 -3.46 -8.46
N ASN A 8 29.50 -3.79 -7.38
CA ASN A 8 29.29 -5.03 -6.64
C ASN A 8 27.99 -4.93 -5.83
N PRO A 9 27.01 -5.82 -6.06
CA PRO A 9 25.78 -5.80 -5.30
C PRO A 9 26.05 -6.12 -3.83
N ILE A 10 25.47 -5.32 -2.95
CA ILE A 10 25.44 -5.57 -1.50
C ILE A 10 24.17 -6.37 -1.14
N PRO A 11 24.16 -7.10 -0.01
CA PRO A 11 22.98 -7.85 0.39
C PRO A 11 21.81 -6.91 0.72
N LYS A 12 20.59 -7.33 0.35
CA LYS A 12 19.37 -6.64 0.77
C LYS A 12 19.20 -6.68 2.30
N PRO A 13 18.82 -5.56 2.94
CA PRO A 13 18.42 -5.57 4.35
C PRO A 13 17.24 -6.53 4.61
N ASP A 14 17.23 -7.17 5.77
CA ASP A 14 16.17 -8.11 6.16
C ASP A 14 14.77 -7.46 6.17
N SER A 15 14.70 -6.18 6.58
CA SER A 15 13.46 -5.39 6.54
C SER A 15 12.94 -5.18 5.11
N PHE A 16 13.84 -5.01 4.13
CA PHE A 16 13.46 -4.90 2.73
C PHE A 16 12.99 -6.25 2.18
N LEU A 17 13.67 -7.34 2.52
CA LEU A 17 13.23 -8.70 2.16
C LEU A 17 11.85 -9.04 2.74
N ALA A 18 11.58 -8.60 3.98
CA ALA A 18 10.29 -8.77 4.62
C ALA A 18 9.15 -8.08 3.85
N LEU A 19 9.44 -7.06 3.03
CA LEU A 19 8.44 -6.40 2.20
C LEU A 19 7.81 -7.32 1.16
N HIS A 20 8.42 -8.46 0.83
CA HIS A 20 7.80 -9.46 -0.04
C HIS A 20 6.41 -9.87 0.49
N THR A 21 6.33 -10.23 1.76
CA THR A 21 5.08 -10.63 2.42
C THR A 21 4.18 -9.42 2.71
N VAL A 22 4.77 -8.28 3.10
CA VAL A 22 4.01 -7.05 3.38
C VAL A 22 3.28 -6.56 2.12
N ALA A 23 3.97 -6.54 0.98
CA ALA A 23 3.38 -6.12 -0.29
C ALA A 23 2.22 -7.02 -0.71
N GLU A 24 2.32 -8.34 -0.49
CA GLU A 24 1.22 -9.28 -0.74
C GLU A 24 0.00 -8.98 0.13
N LYS A 25 0.21 -8.73 1.44
CA LYS A 25 -0.89 -8.39 2.35
C LYS A 25 -1.56 -7.09 1.96
N LEU A 26 -0.79 -6.01 1.74
CA LEU A 26 -1.31 -4.72 1.30
C LEU A 26 -2.06 -4.85 -0.03
N PHE A 27 -1.56 -5.64 -0.98
CA PHE A 27 -2.21 -5.88 -2.27
C PHE A 27 -3.59 -6.51 -2.08
N ASN A 28 -3.68 -7.53 -1.24
CA ASN A 28 -4.94 -8.23 -0.97
C ASN A 28 -5.94 -7.33 -0.22
N THR A 29 -5.46 -6.50 0.71
CA THR A 29 -6.30 -5.52 1.41
C THR A 29 -6.86 -4.47 0.45
N LEU A 30 -6.02 -3.86 -0.40
CA LEU A 30 -6.49 -2.88 -1.38
C LEU A 30 -7.50 -3.49 -2.37
N ARG A 31 -7.23 -4.70 -2.84
CA ARG A 31 -8.16 -5.42 -3.72
C ARG A 31 -9.52 -5.61 -3.07
N LYS A 32 -9.56 -5.97 -1.79
CA LYS A 32 -10.79 -6.15 -1.02
C LYS A 32 -11.50 -4.81 -0.79
N TRP A 33 -10.79 -3.77 -0.38
CA TRP A 33 -11.37 -2.47 -0.03
C TRP A 33 -11.99 -1.74 -1.22
N PHE A 34 -11.35 -1.83 -2.38
CA PHE A 34 -11.76 -1.07 -3.57
C PHE A 34 -12.46 -1.92 -4.63
N ASP A 35 -12.61 -3.22 -4.41
CA ASP A 35 -13.19 -4.18 -5.37
C ASP A 35 -12.52 -4.13 -6.75
N VAL A 36 -11.19 -3.98 -6.76
CA VAL A 36 -10.41 -3.76 -7.99
C VAL A 36 -10.55 -4.98 -8.92
N GLN A 37 -10.93 -4.71 -10.16
CA GLN A 37 -11.04 -5.74 -11.19
C GLN A 37 -9.71 -6.47 -11.42
N ARG A 38 -9.79 -7.74 -11.84
CA ARG A 38 -8.60 -8.57 -12.12
C ARG A 38 -7.75 -8.01 -13.26
N ASN A 39 -8.39 -7.37 -14.22
CA ASN A 39 -7.75 -6.76 -15.38
C ASN A 39 -8.13 -5.29 -15.39
N VAL A 40 -7.13 -4.42 -15.30
CA VAL A 40 -7.29 -2.98 -15.40
C VAL A 40 -6.57 -2.54 -16.66
N THR A 41 -7.29 -1.83 -17.54
CA THR A 41 -6.74 -1.26 -18.77
C THR A 41 -6.50 0.21 -18.53
N ILE A 42 -5.35 0.73 -18.97
CA ILE A 42 -5.01 2.16 -18.89
C ILE A 42 -5.06 2.73 -20.29
N ASP A 43 -5.77 3.84 -20.49
CA ASP A 43 -5.78 4.53 -21.78
C ASP A 43 -4.52 5.41 -21.95
N LEU A 44 -3.67 5.04 -22.90
CA LEU A 44 -2.45 5.77 -23.26
C LEU A 44 -2.58 6.57 -24.56
N THR A 45 -3.80 6.75 -25.09
CA THR A 45 -4.01 7.45 -26.37
C THR A 45 -3.73 8.94 -26.29
N LYS A 46 -3.97 9.59 -25.13
CA LYS A 46 -3.72 11.01 -24.88
C LYS A 46 -3.26 11.24 -23.45
N ILE A 47 -2.54 12.33 -23.23
CA ILE A 47 -2.08 12.75 -21.89
C ILE A 47 -3.28 12.99 -20.95
N ASP A 48 -4.35 13.61 -21.46
CA ASP A 48 -5.52 13.98 -20.66
C ASP A 48 -6.45 12.81 -20.33
N SER A 49 -6.26 11.62 -20.93
CA SER A 49 -7.05 10.43 -20.60
C SER A 49 -6.95 10.07 -19.11
N ALA A 50 -5.81 10.39 -18.49
CA ALA A 50 -5.56 10.18 -17.08
C ALA A 50 -6.44 11.04 -16.14
N VAL A 51 -6.97 12.19 -16.57
CA VAL A 51 -7.70 13.12 -15.66
C VAL A 51 -9.01 12.50 -15.17
N THR A 52 -9.74 11.84 -16.07
CA THR A 52 -11.00 11.18 -15.73
C THR A 52 -10.73 9.81 -15.08
N GLU A 53 -9.69 9.11 -15.52
CA GLU A 53 -9.39 7.74 -15.11
C GLU A 53 -8.70 7.67 -13.74
N LEU A 54 -7.69 8.51 -13.48
CA LEU A 54 -6.94 8.53 -12.21
C LEU A 54 -7.61 9.33 -11.09
N GLY A 55 -8.79 9.89 -11.34
CA GLY A 55 -9.63 10.52 -10.30
C GLY A 55 -10.42 9.50 -9.47
N GLU A 56 -10.65 8.30 -10.02
CA GLU A 56 -11.45 7.27 -9.38
C GLU A 56 -10.64 6.49 -8.33
N SER A 57 -11.24 6.30 -7.16
CA SER A 57 -10.61 5.57 -6.04
C SER A 57 -10.14 4.16 -6.41
N GLU A 58 -10.92 3.46 -7.24
CA GLU A 58 -10.59 2.12 -7.76
C GLU A 58 -9.31 2.16 -8.61
N MET A 59 -9.18 3.17 -9.47
CA MET A 59 -8.01 3.26 -10.35
C MET A 59 -6.74 3.68 -9.59
N ILE A 60 -6.86 4.59 -8.62
CA ILE A 60 -5.76 4.93 -7.72
C ILE A 60 -5.29 3.68 -6.98
N ALA A 61 -6.22 2.87 -6.45
CA ALA A 61 -5.90 1.60 -5.80
C ALA A 61 -5.26 0.60 -6.77
N ALA A 62 -5.74 0.50 -8.01
CA ALA A 62 -5.15 -0.36 -9.04
C ALA A 62 -3.70 0.02 -9.37
N MET A 63 -3.39 1.32 -9.45
CA MET A 63 -2.03 1.81 -9.68
C MET A 63 -1.12 1.51 -8.49
N ALA A 64 -1.60 1.71 -7.26
CA ALA A 64 -0.88 1.31 -6.06
C ALA A 64 -0.62 -0.19 -6.03
N MET A 65 -1.63 -1.02 -6.35
CA MET A 65 -1.49 -2.47 -6.47
C MET A 65 -0.43 -2.87 -7.50
N ARG A 66 -0.34 -2.16 -8.64
CA ARG A 66 0.70 -2.41 -9.63
C ARG A 66 2.11 -2.11 -9.09
N LYS A 67 2.26 -1.08 -8.25
CA LYS A 67 3.52 -0.77 -7.57
C LYS A 67 3.84 -1.78 -6.46
N LEU A 68 2.84 -2.29 -5.75
CA LEU A 68 3.02 -3.38 -4.79
C LEU A 68 3.51 -4.67 -5.47
N GLN A 69 3.03 -4.98 -6.67
CA GLN A 69 3.57 -6.10 -7.46
C GLN A 69 5.04 -5.90 -7.84
N ALA A 70 5.42 -4.68 -8.23
CA ALA A 70 6.81 -4.34 -8.51
C ALA A 70 7.68 -4.46 -7.25
N LEU A 71 7.21 -3.92 -6.11
CA LEU A 71 7.86 -4.03 -4.81
C LEU A 71 8.05 -5.49 -4.39
N HIS A 72 7.01 -6.31 -4.52
CA HIS A 72 7.05 -7.73 -4.21
C HIS A 72 8.10 -8.49 -5.03
N LEU A 73 8.26 -8.13 -6.31
CA LEU A 73 9.28 -8.69 -7.19
C LEU A 73 10.68 -8.29 -6.72
N ILE A 74 10.94 -7.01 -6.51
CA ILE A 74 12.30 -6.53 -6.15
C ILE A 74 12.72 -6.91 -4.72
N ALA A 75 11.76 -7.10 -3.82
CA ALA A 75 11.98 -7.63 -2.47
C ALA A 75 12.32 -9.13 -2.46
N THR A 76 12.17 -9.84 -3.59
CA THR A 76 12.53 -11.26 -3.68
C THR A 76 14.06 -11.43 -3.62
N PRO A 77 14.58 -12.38 -2.82
CA PRO A 77 16.01 -12.68 -2.79
C PRO A 77 16.58 -12.99 -4.18
N GLY A 78 17.75 -12.43 -4.51
CA GLY A 78 18.43 -12.67 -5.78
C GLY A 78 18.01 -11.76 -6.94
N VAL A 79 16.93 -10.98 -6.82
CA VAL A 79 16.51 -10.00 -7.83
C VAL A 79 17.35 -8.73 -7.72
N LEU A 80 18.13 -8.41 -8.76
CA LEU A 80 18.95 -7.19 -8.75
C LEU A 80 18.05 -5.94 -8.77
N THR A 81 18.33 -4.98 -7.89
CA THR A 81 17.64 -3.69 -7.83
C THR A 81 18.60 -2.60 -7.37
N THR A 82 18.22 -1.34 -7.50
CA THR A 82 19.02 -0.18 -7.09
C THR A 82 18.29 0.66 -6.04
N THR A 83 19.05 1.43 -5.25
CA THR A 83 18.51 2.31 -4.20
C THR A 83 17.42 3.23 -4.73
N ASP A 84 17.64 3.91 -5.86
CA ASP A 84 16.71 4.87 -6.46
C ASP A 84 15.39 4.23 -6.91
N VAL A 85 15.44 3.02 -7.48
CA VAL A 85 14.24 2.26 -7.87
C VAL A 85 13.42 1.88 -6.64
N ILE A 86 14.07 1.40 -5.57
CA ILE A 86 13.40 1.06 -4.31
C ILE A 86 12.69 2.30 -3.75
N LEU A 87 13.42 3.42 -3.64
CA LEU A 87 12.90 4.66 -3.08
C LEU A 87 11.74 5.22 -3.91
N ALA A 88 11.86 5.20 -5.24
CA ALA A 88 10.80 5.68 -6.13
C ALA A 88 9.50 4.88 -5.94
N ILE A 89 9.60 3.55 -5.91
CA ILE A 89 8.43 2.68 -5.72
C ILE A 89 7.80 2.90 -4.35
N ILE A 90 8.59 2.97 -3.28
CA ILE A 90 8.06 3.12 -1.92
C ILE A 90 7.44 4.51 -1.72
N ASN A 91 8.09 5.58 -2.16
CA ASN A 91 7.54 6.94 -2.05
C ASN A 91 6.22 7.10 -2.80
N ASP A 92 6.15 6.50 -3.98
CA ASP A 92 4.94 6.50 -4.78
C ASP A 92 3.79 5.73 -4.12
N LEU A 93 4.11 4.63 -3.43
CA LEU A 93 3.14 3.85 -2.65
C LEU A 93 2.68 4.61 -1.42
N ASP A 94 3.61 5.29 -0.73
CA ASP A 94 3.36 5.95 0.55
C ASP A 94 2.16 6.89 0.48
N ARG A 95 2.13 7.75 -0.55
CA ARG A 95 1.03 8.70 -0.74
C ARG A 95 -0.32 8.01 -0.97
N ALA A 96 -0.34 6.93 -1.75
CA ALA A 96 -1.56 6.19 -2.05
C ALA A 96 -2.06 5.41 -0.83
N LEU A 97 -1.15 4.73 -0.11
CA LEU A 97 -1.47 3.93 1.07
C LEU A 97 -1.92 4.81 2.24
N LEU A 98 -1.33 6.00 2.42
CA LEU A 98 -1.74 6.96 3.44
C LEU A 98 -3.21 7.38 3.29
N GLN A 99 -3.69 7.54 2.05
CA GLN A 99 -5.06 7.98 1.77
C GLN A 99 -6.07 6.83 1.70
N ALA A 100 -5.61 5.60 1.46
CA ALA A 100 -6.47 4.44 1.23
C ALA A 100 -7.50 4.17 2.35
N PRO A 101 -7.16 4.23 3.66
CA PRO A 101 -8.15 3.99 4.72
C PRO A 101 -9.30 5.01 4.69
N SER A 102 -8.98 6.29 4.50
CA SER A 102 -9.99 7.35 4.42
C SER A 102 -10.91 7.16 3.23
N MET A 103 -10.34 6.86 2.05
CA MET A 103 -11.11 6.60 0.83
C MET A 103 -12.00 5.36 0.97
N PHE A 104 -11.51 4.31 1.63
CA PHE A 104 -12.28 3.11 1.92
C PHE A 104 -13.48 3.40 2.85
N LEU A 105 -13.25 4.14 3.93
CA LEU A 105 -14.32 4.51 4.87
C LEU A 105 -15.38 5.40 4.23
N GLU A 106 -14.97 6.37 3.40
CA GLU A 106 -15.89 7.23 2.64
C GLU A 106 -16.76 6.40 1.67
N ARG A 107 -16.13 5.49 0.93
CA ARG A 107 -16.82 4.56 0.03
C ARG A 107 -17.81 3.68 0.80
N LYS A 108 -17.37 3.08 1.91
CA LYS A 108 -18.21 2.23 2.76
C LYS A 108 -19.41 3.01 3.29
N ALA A 109 -19.19 4.22 3.82
CA ALA A 109 -20.27 5.06 4.33
C ALA A 109 -21.28 5.47 3.25
N THR A 110 -20.85 5.64 2.00
CA THR A 110 -21.72 5.96 0.87
C THR A 110 -22.53 4.74 0.41
N GLN A 111 -21.99 3.53 0.56
CA GLN A 111 -22.62 2.28 0.12
C GLN A 111 -23.54 1.65 1.18
N THR A 112 -23.36 1.99 2.45
CA THR A 112 -24.17 1.47 3.55
C THR A 112 -25.60 2.04 3.51
N ASP A 113 -26.59 1.16 3.62
CA ASP A 113 -27.97 1.53 3.89
C ASP A 113 -28.15 1.82 5.38
N TRP A 114 -28.05 3.09 5.73
CA TRP A 114 -28.09 3.53 7.12
C TRP A 114 -29.45 3.30 7.80
N ASP A 115 -30.54 3.27 7.04
CA ASP A 115 -31.87 3.01 7.59
C ASP A 115 -31.94 1.57 8.10
N LYS A 116 -31.45 0.62 7.30
CA LYS A 116 -31.39 -0.79 7.67
C LYS A 116 -30.41 -1.07 8.81
N GLU A 117 -29.24 -0.43 8.82
CA GLU A 117 -28.29 -0.54 9.93
C GLU A 117 -28.85 0.08 11.22
N PHE A 118 -29.65 1.13 11.13
CA PHE A 118 -30.32 1.70 12.30
C PHE A 118 -31.45 0.79 12.83
N GLU A 119 -32.19 0.13 11.94
CA GLU A 119 -33.21 -0.85 12.33
C GLU A 119 -32.60 -2.08 13.02
N SER A 120 -31.44 -2.57 12.57
CA SER A 120 -30.75 -3.70 13.21
C SER A 120 -30.32 -3.37 14.64
N LEU A 121 -29.86 -2.14 14.89
CA LEU A 121 -29.50 -1.66 16.23
C LEU A 121 -30.70 -1.54 17.18
N ASN A 122 -31.90 -1.26 16.66
CA ASN A 122 -33.12 -1.17 17.46
C ASN A 122 -33.82 -2.53 17.67
N GLY A 123 -33.49 -3.54 16.86
CA GLY A 123 -34.05 -4.90 16.95
C GLY A 123 -33.42 -5.76 18.04
N GLU A 124 -32.18 -5.46 18.47
CA GLU A 124 -31.50 -6.13 19.59
C GLU A 124 -31.94 -5.53 20.93
N ASN A 125 -33.13 -5.90 21.39
CA ASN A 125 -33.70 -5.41 22.64
C ASN A 125 -33.39 -6.29 23.88
N ASP A 126 -32.28 -7.05 23.88
CA ASP A 126 -31.95 -7.90 25.04
C ASP A 126 -30.46 -8.29 25.10
N SER A 127 -29.59 -7.34 25.43
CA SER A 127 -28.48 -7.48 26.39
C SER A 127 -27.59 -6.24 26.33
N LEU A 128 -27.18 -5.75 27.50
CA LEU A 128 -26.31 -4.58 27.69
C LEU A 128 -24.87 -4.83 27.20
N ASN A 129 -24.68 -5.21 25.94
CA ASN A 129 -23.41 -5.04 25.23
C ASN A 129 -23.39 -3.61 24.70
N PHE A 130 -23.09 -2.66 25.59
CA PHE A 130 -22.70 -1.33 25.14
C PHE A 130 -21.54 -1.48 24.15
N PRO A 131 -21.54 -0.75 23.02
CA PRO A 131 -20.39 -0.75 22.11
C PRO A 131 -19.16 -0.38 22.94
N ILE A 132 -18.19 -1.29 22.96
CA ILE A 132 -16.92 -1.11 23.66
C ILE A 132 -16.22 0.06 22.97
N ALA A 133 -16.28 1.25 23.59
CA ALA A 133 -15.64 2.52 23.24
C ALA A 133 -15.53 2.84 21.72
N SER A 134 -16.15 3.95 21.30
CA SER A 134 -16.05 4.54 19.95
C SER A 134 -14.63 4.86 19.47
N ASP A 135 -13.61 4.68 20.31
CA ASP A 135 -12.21 4.97 20.05
C ASP A 135 -11.42 3.73 19.56
N GLN A 136 -12.05 2.56 19.44
CA GLN A 136 -11.38 1.39 18.85
C GLN A 136 -11.31 1.53 17.34
N ILE A 137 -10.11 1.79 16.82
CA ILE A 137 -9.79 1.73 15.39
C ILE A 137 -10.09 0.31 14.90
N ASP A 138 -10.72 0.20 13.73
CA ASP A 138 -10.97 -1.07 13.06
C ASP A 138 -9.66 -1.91 13.00
N PRO A 139 -9.64 -3.14 13.53
CA PRO A 139 -8.45 -4.00 13.52
C PRO A 139 -7.83 -4.19 12.12
N GLU A 140 -8.66 -4.19 11.07
CA GLU A 140 -8.19 -4.31 9.68
C GLU A 140 -7.42 -3.05 9.25
N ILE A 141 -7.90 -1.86 9.63
CA ILE A 141 -7.21 -0.58 9.36
C ILE A 141 -5.92 -0.50 10.18
N GLN A 142 -5.93 -0.96 11.44
CA GLN A 142 -4.74 -0.98 12.28
C GLN A 142 -3.65 -1.89 11.69
N GLU A 143 -4.01 -3.11 11.27
CA GLU A 143 -3.06 -4.03 10.61
C GLU A 143 -2.52 -3.45 9.30
N PHE A 144 -3.37 -2.77 8.51
CA PHE A 144 -2.93 -2.06 7.31
C PHE A 144 -1.92 -0.95 7.62
N GLN A 145 -2.15 -0.15 8.67
CA GLN A 145 -1.23 0.90 9.11
C GLN A 145 0.11 0.34 9.59
N LEU A 146 0.11 -0.80 10.29
CA LEU A 146 1.35 -1.48 10.69
C LEU A 146 2.15 -1.99 9.48
N GLN A 147 1.47 -2.53 8.48
CA GLN A 147 2.09 -2.95 7.22
C GLN A 147 2.65 -1.76 6.45
N HIS A 148 1.90 -0.66 6.36
CA HIS A 148 2.34 0.59 5.75
C HIS A 148 3.58 1.14 6.47
N ALA A 149 3.60 1.14 7.81
CA ALA A 149 4.76 1.57 8.59
C ALA A 149 6.03 0.76 8.31
N SER A 150 5.89 -0.52 7.96
CA SER A 150 7.03 -1.38 7.60
C SER A 150 7.75 -0.90 6.32
N LEU A 151 7.05 -0.22 5.40
CA LEU A 151 7.69 0.37 4.22
C LEU A 151 8.68 1.46 4.61
N HIS A 152 8.35 2.28 5.61
CA HIS A 152 9.24 3.35 6.09
C HIS A 152 10.49 2.78 6.75
N GLN A 153 10.35 1.73 7.56
CA GLN A 153 11.50 1.06 8.17
C GLN A 153 12.45 0.49 7.10
N ALA A 154 11.89 -0.17 6.08
CA ALA A 154 12.69 -0.72 4.99
C ALA A 154 13.41 0.37 4.18
N VAL A 155 12.78 1.54 3.97
CA VAL A 155 13.45 2.70 3.34
C VAL A 155 14.64 3.16 4.16
N GLN A 156 14.46 3.30 5.48
CA GLN A 156 15.54 3.73 6.36
C GLN A 156 16.72 2.76 6.28
N ASP A 157 16.47 1.46 6.40
CA ASP A 157 17.52 0.44 6.38
C ASP A 157 18.22 0.36 5.01
N VAL A 158 17.49 0.57 3.91
CA VAL A 158 18.06 0.63 2.55
C VAL A 158 18.96 1.86 2.38
N VAL A 159 18.52 3.02 2.87
CA VAL A 159 19.32 4.26 2.81
C VAL A 159 20.57 4.16 3.68
N GLU A 160 20.45 3.58 4.88
CA GLU A 160 21.58 3.32 5.77
C GLU A 160 22.57 2.33 5.13
N ALA A 161 22.09 1.23 4.57
CA ALA A 161 22.93 0.24 3.88
C ALA A 161 23.62 0.80 2.62
N ALA A 162 22.99 1.76 1.95
CA ALA A 162 23.55 2.42 0.77
C ALA A 162 24.45 3.62 1.11
N GLU A 163 24.60 3.98 2.39
CA GLU A 163 25.36 5.14 2.87
C GLU A 163 24.96 6.47 2.20
N GLY A 164 23.69 6.58 1.79
CA GLY A 164 23.18 7.75 1.05
C GLY A 164 23.56 7.82 -0.43
N GLU A 165 24.22 6.80 -0.98
CA GLU A 165 24.58 6.68 -2.40
C GLU A 165 23.61 5.77 -3.17
N ILE A 166 23.69 5.79 -4.50
CA ILE A 166 22.99 4.81 -5.33
C ILE A 166 23.84 3.54 -5.37
N ARG A 167 23.31 2.44 -4.83
CA ARG A 167 23.97 1.14 -4.76
C ARG A 167 23.09 0.05 -5.38
N PHE A 168 23.73 -1.05 -5.77
CA PHE A 168 23.06 -2.26 -6.24
C PHE A 168 22.80 -3.22 -5.08
N PHE A 169 21.63 -3.82 -5.05
CA PHE A 169 21.22 -4.81 -4.05
C PHE A 169 20.85 -6.14 -4.68
N GLN A 170 21.24 -7.26 -4.06
CA GLN A 170 20.87 -8.61 -4.46
C GLN A 170 20.40 -9.49 -3.30
#